data_AF-A0A1U7SFD3-F1
#
_entry.id   AF-A0A1U7SFD3-F1
#
_cell.length_a   1.000
_cell.length_b   1.000
_cell.length_c   1.000
_cell.angle_alpha   90.00
_cell.angle_beta   90.00
_cell.angle_gamma   90.00
#
_symmetry.space_group_name_H-M   'P 1'
#
loop_
_entity.id
_entity.type
_entity.pdbx_description
1 polymer ?
#
loop_
_entity_poly.entity_id
_entity_poly.type
_entity_poly.pdbx_seq_one_letter_code
_entity_poly.pdbx_strand_id
1 'polypeptide(L)'
;VYAFGEAPWDPELMQPCYRETVRSQGRLAQLAAPFGFLGTQSLVFGAQDLVQQLLADAVATFLQLADQCLTSALGCDQAALQLERVGARVLKKFESDGRAAQRGFARDGLMGIFLPFVLSQLQPSAQELRELEGAVLAAGSQALTAEGVYEDVVRELLLQRIDRELEKALGASDTSCGLADCPEAPGDQEGA
;
A
#
# COMPACT_ATOMS: atom_id res chain seq x y z
N VAL A 1 14.07 5.00 23.62
CA VAL A 1 13.19 5.11 22.44
C VAL A 1 13.96 4.87 21.15
N TYR A 2 15.13 5.49 20.93
CA TYR A 2 15.89 5.38 19.68
C TYR A 2 16.33 3.97 19.26
N ALA A 3 16.56 3.03 20.20
CA ALA A 3 16.82 1.63 19.86
C ALA A 3 15.64 0.94 19.13
N PHE A 4 14.42 1.48 19.26
CA PHE A 4 13.25 1.02 18.51
C PHE A 4 13.34 1.39 17.02
N GLY A 5 14.18 2.36 16.65
CA GLY A 5 14.43 2.78 15.27
C GLY A 5 14.92 1.66 14.36
N GLU A 6 15.66 0.69 14.93
CA GLU A 6 16.25 -0.43 14.18
C GLU A 6 15.29 -1.61 13.99
N ALA A 7 14.14 -1.61 14.68
CA ALA A 7 13.20 -2.74 14.66
C ALA A 7 12.76 -3.21 13.26
N PRO A 8 12.53 -2.33 12.25
CA PRO A 8 12.18 -2.75 10.89
C PRO A 8 13.31 -3.49 10.16
N TRP A 9 14.55 -3.33 10.60
CA TRP A 9 15.75 -3.89 9.98
C TRP A 9 16.31 -5.08 10.77
N ASP A 10 15.71 -5.38 11.91
CA ASP A 10 16.06 -6.54 12.72
C ASP A 10 15.37 -7.80 12.16
N PRO A 11 16.14 -8.80 11.68
CA PRO A 11 15.58 -9.99 11.07
C PRO A 11 14.82 -10.88 12.07
N GLU A 12 15.19 -10.88 13.35
CA GLU A 12 14.52 -11.67 14.38
C GLU A 12 13.15 -11.07 14.71
N LEU A 13 13.07 -9.74 14.79
CA LEU A 13 11.81 -9.02 15.02
C LEU A 13 10.87 -9.05 13.82
N MET A 14 11.40 -9.07 12.59
CA MET A 14 10.58 -9.12 11.37
C MET A 14 10.12 -10.52 10.98
N GLN A 15 10.82 -11.57 11.40
CA GLN A 15 10.49 -12.96 11.02
C GLN A 15 9.03 -13.36 11.33
N PRO A 16 8.42 -12.99 12.47
CA PRO A 16 7.00 -13.25 12.74
C PRO A 16 6.05 -12.59 11.71
N CYS A 17 6.37 -11.39 11.26
CA CYS A 17 5.58 -10.60 10.30
C CYS A 17 5.55 -11.26 8.91
N TYR A 18 6.62 -11.97 8.53
CA TYR A 18 6.74 -12.65 7.24
C TYR A 18 6.13 -14.05 7.20
N ARG A 19 5.68 -14.58 8.34
CA ARG A 19 5.15 -15.96 8.40
C ARG A 19 3.97 -16.18 7.46
N GLU A 20 3.05 -15.21 7.36
CA GLU A 20 1.85 -15.37 6.53
C GLU A 20 2.16 -15.27 5.02
N THR A 21 3.14 -14.46 4.62
CA THR A 21 3.56 -14.36 3.20
C THR A 21 4.22 -15.65 2.73
N VAL A 22 5.01 -16.31 3.58
CA VAL A 22 5.60 -17.63 3.29
C VAL A 22 4.50 -18.70 3.21
N ARG A 23 3.52 -18.67 4.13
CA ARG A 23 2.39 -19.62 4.13
C ARG A 23 1.52 -19.49 2.88
N SER A 24 1.35 -18.27 2.37
CA SER A 24 0.51 -18.02 1.19
C SER A 24 1.20 -18.37 -0.14
N GLN A 25 2.52 -18.55 -0.16
CA GLN A 25 3.30 -18.86 -1.37
C GLN A 25 2.72 -20.06 -2.15
N GLY A 26 2.38 -21.15 -1.46
CA GLY A 26 1.81 -22.34 -2.11
C GLY A 26 0.42 -22.12 -2.72
N ARG A 27 -0.38 -21.21 -2.16
CA ARG A 27 -1.68 -20.81 -2.74
C ARG A 27 -1.47 -19.90 -3.95
N LEU A 28 -0.54 -18.95 -3.85
CA LEU A 28 -0.21 -18.03 -4.94
C LEU A 28 0.40 -18.76 -6.15
N ALA A 29 1.21 -19.80 -5.92
CA ALA A 29 1.78 -20.63 -6.99
C ALA A 29 0.70 -21.33 -7.85
N GLN A 30 -0.49 -21.57 -7.30
CA GLN A 30 -1.59 -22.18 -8.05
C GLN A 30 -2.16 -21.26 -9.14
N LEU A 31 -1.85 -19.96 -9.11
CA LEU A 31 -2.24 -18.99 -10.14
C LEU A 31 -1.55 -19.26 -11.50
N ALA A 32 -0.47 -20.05 -11.52
CA ALA A 32 0.21 -20.44 -12.74
C ALA A 32 -0.69 -21.26 -13.68
N ALA A 33 -1.50 -22.19 -13.15
CA ALA A 33 -2.37 -23.04 -13.97
C ALA A 33 -3.52 -22.29 -14.68
N PRO A 34 -4.30 -21.43 -14.00
CA PRO A 34 -5.39 -20.69 -14.64
C PRO A 34 -4.92 -19.45 -15.43
N PHE A 35 -3.84 -18.77 -15.00
CA PHE A 35 -3.46 -17.46 -15.55
C PHE A 35 -2.07 -17.41 -16.19
N GLY A 36 -1.28 -18.50 -16.14
CA GLY A 36 0.10 -18.48 -16.60
C GLY A 36 1.04 -17.64 -15.72
N PHE A 37 0.61 -17.29 -14.51
CA PHE A 37 1.36 -16.38 -13.63
C PHE A 37 2.56 -17.08 -12.96
N LEU A 38 3.77 -16.61 -13.29
CA LEU A 38 5.03 -17.14 -12.74
C LEU A 38 5.67 -16.24 -11.65
N GLY A 39 5.09 -15.07 -11.39
CA GLY A 39 5.64 -14.05 -10.48
C GLY A 39 5.36 -14.27 -8.98
N THR A 40 5.13 -15.52 -8.55
CA THR A 40 4.74 -15.82 -7.15
C THR A 40 5.78 -15.32 -6.14
N GLN A 41 7.07 -15.53 -6.43
CA GLN A 41 8.14 -15.08 -5.56
C GLN A 41 8.17 -13.55 -5.43
N SER A 42 7.95 -12.83 -6.53
CA SER A 42 7.88 -11.37 -6.52
C SER A 42 6.74 -10.83 -5.66
N LEU A 43 5.57 -11.49 -5.67
CA LEU A 43 4.46 -11.12 -4.77
C LEU A 43 4.80 -11.38 -3.30
N VAL A 44 5.45 -12.50 -2.98
CA VAL A 44 5.86 -12.80 -1.60
C VAL A 44 6.85 -11.75 -1.11
N PHE A 45 7.88 -11.42 -1.89
CA PHE A 45 8.85 -10.40 -1.52
C PHE A 45 8.24 -9.00 -1.46
N GLY A 46 7.39 -8.62 -2.41
CA GLY A 46 6.69 -7.33 -2.37
C GLY A 46 5.80 -7.20 -1.14
N ALA A 47 5.14 -8.27 -0.69
CA ALA A 47 4.36 -8.24 0.54
C ALA A 47 5.24 -8.14 1.80
N GLN A 48 6.42 -8.79 1.82
CA GLN A 48 7.38 -8.66 2.92
C GLN A 48 7.95 -7.25 3.00
N ASP A 49 8.36 -6.68 1.86
CA ASP A 49 8.84 -5.31 1.73
C ASP A 49 7.79 -4.29 2.20
N LEU A 50 6.53 -4.47 1.78
CA LEU A 50 5.42 -3.62 2.24
C LEU A 50 5.24 -3.64 3.76
N VAL A 51 5.29 -4.82 4.38
CA VAL A 51 5.14 -4.96 5.84
C VAL A 51 6.34 -4.33 6.57
N GLN A 52 7.55 -4.47 6.03
CA GLN A 52 8.74 -3.82 6.55
C GLN A 52 8.64 -2.30 6.47
N GLN A 53 8.21 -1.77 5.32
CA GLN A 53 8.04 -0.33 5.12
C GLN A 53 6.96 0.24 6.04
N LEU A 54 5.82 -0.43 6.20
CA LEU A 54 4.77 0.00 7.12
C LEU A 54 5.28 0.07 8.57
N LEU A 55 6.11 -0.89 9.00
CA LEU A 55 6.72 -0.83 10.33
C LEU A 55 7.74 0.31 10.42
N ALA A 56 8.56 0.52 9.40
CA ALA A 56 9.51 1.62 9.34
C ALA A 56 8.81 2.99 9.45
N ASP A 57 7.71 3.18 8.72
CA ASP A 57 6.92 4.41 8.76
C ASP A 57 6.25 4.62 10.12
N ALA A 58 5.76 3.55 10.76
CA ALA A 58 5.19 3.62 12.11
C ALA A 58 6.24 3.96 13.16
N VAL A 59 7.41 3.33 13.11
CA VAL A 59 8.55 3.61 14.00
C VAL A 59 9.03 5.05 13.83
N ALA A 60 9.20 5.51 12.58
CA ALA A 60 9.59 6.88 12.29
C ALA A 60 8.56 7.89 12.82
N THR A 61 7.27 7.64 12.59
CA THR A 61 6.18 8.49 13.12
C THR A 61 6.18 8.50 14.65
N PHE A 62 6.39 7.34 15.28
CA PHE A 62 6.46 7.22 16.73
C PHE A 62 7.63 8.02 17.32
N LEU A 63 8.83 7.88 16.75
CA LEU A 63 10.01 8.60 17.20
C LEU A 63 9.84 10.11 17.04
N GLN A 64 9.29 10.56 15.90
CA GLN A 64 9.03 11.98 15.66
C GLN A 64 8.04 12.56 16.68
N LEU A 65 6.94 11.87 16.96
CA LEU A 65 5.95 12.33 17.94
C LEU A 65 6.47 12.23 19.38
N ALA A 66 7.25 11.20 19.70
CA ALA A 66 7.88 11.06 21.00
C ALA A 66 8.84 12.21 21.27
N ASP A 67 9.66 12.61 20.29
CA ASP A 67 10.60 13.74 20.41
C ASP A 67 9.87 15.06 20.67
N GLN A 68 8.70 15.25 20.06
CA GLN A 68 7.86 16.43 20.27
C GLN A 68 7.17 16.46 21.64
N CYS A 69 6.77 15.31 22.18
CA CYS A 69 6.01 15.22 23.42
C CYS A 69 6.87 15.00 24.67
N LEU A 70 8.12 14.53 24.51
CA LEU A 70 9.03 14.28 25.63
C LEU A 70 9.96 15.47 25.84
N THR A 71 9.66 16.30 26.83
CA THR A 71 10.54 17.36 27.32
C THR A 71 11.32 16.93 28.56
N SER A 72 12.48 17.54 28.79
CA SER A 72 13.32 17.27 29.97
C SER A 72 12.67 17.64 31.31
N ALA A 73 11.54 18.37 31.27
CA ALA A 73 10.78 18.78 32.44
C ALA A 73 9.75 17.74 32.91
N LEU A 74 9.46 16.70 32.11
CA LEU A 74 8.47 15.68 32.47
C LEU A 74 9.02 14.70 33.51
N GLY A 75 8.19 14.39 34.51
CA GLY A 75 8.40 13.24 35.38
C GLY A 75 8.20 11.91 34.63
N CYS A 76 8.74 10.81 35.16
CA CYS A 76 8.69 9.50 34.52
C CYS A 76 7.25 9.03 34.20
N ASP A 77 6.31 9.19 35.14
CA ASP A 77 4.92 8.77 34.94
C ASP A 77 4.21 9.60 33.85
N GLN A 78 4.53 10.90 33.79
CA GLN A 78 3.99 11.79 32.77
C GLN A 78 4.56 11.46 31.39
N ALA A 79 5.86 11.18 31.31
CA ALA A 79 6.52 10.73 30.08
C ALA A 79 5.94 9.40 29.58
N ALA A 80 5.69 8.44 30.48
CA ALA A 80 5.05 7.17 30.12
C ALA A 80 3.63 7.39 29.56
N LEU A 81 2.82 8.23 30.21
CA LEU A 81 1.47 8.55 29.73
C LEU A 81 1.49 9.23 28.35
N GLN A 82 2.46 10.10 28.08
CA GLN A 82 2.60 10.70 26.75
C GLN A 82 2.98 9.66 25.70
N LEU A 83 3.92 8.76 26.00
CA LEU A 83 4.31 7.68 25.09
C LEU A 83 3.17 6.72 24.78
N GLU A 84 2.31 6.40 25.75
CA GLU A 84 1.10 5.60 25.51
C GLU A 84 0.14 6.30 24.53
N ARG A 85 -0.07 7.60 24.70
CA ARG A 85 -0.90 8.41 23.79
C ARG A 85 -0.31 8.47 22.39
N VAL A 86 1.00 8.63 22.26
CA VAL A 86 1.71 8.59 20.98
C VAL A 86 1.55 7.21 20.35
N GLY A 87 1.76 6.13 21.10
CA GLY A 87 1.59 4.76 20.63
C GLY A 87 0.18 4.49 20.10
N ALA A 88 -0.86 4.92 20.82
CA ALA A 88 -2.24 4.78 20.36
C ALA A 88 -2.52 5.53 19.04
N ARG A 89 -1.95 6.73 18.87
CA ARG A 89 -2.07 7.50 17.63
C ARG A 89 -1.36 6.84 16.46
N VAL A 90 -0.13 6.38 16.69
CA VAL A 90 0.66 5.69 15.67
C VAL A 90 -0.02 4.41 15.23
N LEU A 91 -0.59 3.63 16.17
CA LEU A 91 -1.32 2.41 15.84
C LEU A 91 -2.53 2.72 14.96
N LYS A 92 -3.31 3.75 15.29
CA LYS A 92 -4.45 4.18 14.48
C LYS A 92 -4.04 4.57 13.06
N LYS A 93 -2.93 5.30 12.93
CA LYS A 93 -2.36 5.69 11.63
C LYS A 93 -1.88 4.45 10.86
N PHE A 94 -1.11 3.58 11.50
CA PHE A 94 -0.60 2.33 10.92
C PHE A 94 -1.72 1.43 10.39
N GLU A 95 -2.84 1.31 11.12
CA GLU A 95 -4.01 0.56 10.64
C GLU A 95 -4.61 1.18 9.37
N SER A 96 -4.70 2.52 9.31
CA SER A 96 -5.20 3.24 8.14
C SER A 96 -4.24 3.10 6.95
N ASP A 97 -2.96 3.36 7.15
CA ASP A 97 -1.91 3.27 6.14
C ASP A 97 -1.79 1.82 5.64
N GLY A 98 -1.87 0.84 6.54
CA GLY A 98 -1.86 -0.59 6.22
C GLY A 98 -3.03 -1.01 5.34
N ARG A 99 -4.25 -0.53 5.60
CA ARG A 99 -5.41 -0.79 4.71
C ARG A 99 -5.20 -0.19 3.32
N ALA A 100 -4.72 1.05 3.24
CA ALA A 100 -4.44 1.71 1.98
C ALA A 100 -3.34 0.98 1.19
N ALA A 101 -2.24 0.63 1.85
CA ALA A 101 -1.12 -0.11 1.30
C ALA A 101 -1.54 -1.52 0.81
N GLN A 102 -2.33 -2.25 1.61
CA GLN A 102 -2.86 -3.56 1.23
C GLN A 102 -3.73 -3.47 -0.03
N ARG A 103 -4.60 -2.45 -0.12
CA ARG A 103 -5.45 -2.21 -1.27
C ARG A 103 -4.61 -1.91 -2.53
N GLY A 104 -3.62 -1.02 -2.42
CA GLY A 104 -2.71 -0.70 -3.52
C GLY A 104 -1.92 -1.93 -3.99
N PHE A 105 -1.32 -2.67 -3.05
CA PHE A 105 -0.58 -3.89 -3.35
C PHE A 105 -1.44 -4.96 -4.02
N ALA A 106 -2.67 -5.18 -3.53
CA ALA A 106 -3.59 -6.11 -4.15
C ALA A 106 -3.98 -5.66 -5.56
N ARG A 107 -4.26 -4.37 -5.76
CA ARG A 107 -4.59 -3.78 -7.06
C ARG A 107 -3.48 -4.00 -8.08
N ASP A 108 -2.24 -3.68 -7.72
CA ASP A 108 -1.08 -3.82 -8.60
C ASP A 108 -0.76 -5.29 -8.89
N GLY A 109 -0.85 -6.15 -7.86
CA GLY A 109 -0.68 -7.59 -8.01
C GLY A 109 -1.71 -8.20 -8.96
N LEU A 110 -2.99 -7.87 -8.80
CA LEU A 110 -4.07 -8.35 -9.67
C LEU A 110 -3.89 -7.84 -11.10
N MET A 111 -3.47 -6.59 -11.30
CA MET A 111 -3.14 -6.06 -12.63
C MET A 111 -2.01 -6.84 -13.29
N GLY A 112 -0.92 -7.09 -12.55
CA GLY A 112 0.23 -7.87 -13.03
C GLY A 112 -0.12 -9.32 -13.38
N ILE A 113 -1.12 -9.92 -12.72
CA ILE A 113 -1.62 -11.26 -13.02
C ILE A 113 -2.54 -11.25 -14.24
N PHE A 114 -3.55 -10.38 -14.24
CA PHE A 114 -4.65 -10.49 -15.19
C PHE A 114 -4.40 -9.81 -16.52
N LEU A 115 -3.61 -8.73 -16.58
CA LEU A 115 -3.42 -8.01 -17.84
C LEU A 115 -2.76 -8.89 -18.92
N PRO A 116 -1.63 -9.57 -18.66
CA PRO A 116 -1.03 -10.45 -19.67
C PRO A 116 -1.97 -11.59 -20.08
N PHE A 117 -2.71 -12.13 -19.11
CA PHE A 117 -3.69 -13.17 -19.36
C PHE A 117 -4.82 -12.68 -20.29
N VAL A 118 -5.47 -11.56 -19.99
CA VAL A 118 -6.59 -11.02 -20.78
C VAL A 118 -6.14 -10.68 -22.19
N LEU A 119 -4.99 -10.03 -22.36
CA LEU A 119 -4.43 -9.72 -23.67
C LEU A 119 -4.17 -10.99 -24.49
N SER A 120 -3.68 -12.06 -23.85
CA SER A 120 -3.46 -13.35 -24.52
C SER A 120 -4.76 -14.04 -24.98
N GLN A 121 -5.89 -13.76 -24.32
CA GLN A 121 -7.19 -14.34 -24.65
C GLN A 121 -7.95 -13.53 -25.71
N LEU A 122 -7.79 -12.20 -25.70
CA LEU A 122 -8.56 -11.34 -26.59
C LEU A 122 -8.03 -11.27 -28.02
N GLN A 123 -6.72 -11.51 -28.24
CA GLN A 123 -6.02 -11.49 -29.53
C GLN A 123 -6.75 -10.71 -30.63
N PRO A 124 -6.58 -9.37 -30.72
CA PRO A 124 -7.28 -8.56 -31.70
C PRO A 124 -7.03 -9.08 -33.12
N SER A 125 -8.05 -9.05 -33.96
CA SER A 125 -7.87 -9.44 -35.36
C SER A 125 -6.96 -8.45 -36.06
N ALA A 126 -6.21 -8.94 -37.06
CA ALA A 126 -5.36 -8.07 -37.89
C ALA A 126 -6.15 -6.94 -38.59
N GLN A 127 -7.45 -7.14 -38.80
CA GLN A 127 -8.32 -6.13 -39.39
C GLN A 127 -8.67 -5.02 -38.38
N GLU A 128 -9.10 -5.37 -37.16
CA GLU A 128 -9.43 -4.39 -36.11
C GLU A 128 -8.24 -3.51 -35.76
N LEU A 129 -7.04 -4.11 -35.64
CA LEU A 129 -5.79 -3.38 -35.41
C LEU A 129 -5.49 -2.39 -36.54
N ARG A 130 -5.70 -2.80 -37.81
CA ARG A 130 -5.45 -1.93 -38.97
C ARG A 130 -6.44 -0.77 -39.05
N GLU A 131 -7.69 -0.99 -38.69
CA GLU A 131 -8.72 0.07 -38.62
C GLU A 131 -8.38 1.08 -37.51
N LEU A 132 -7.99 0.60 -36.34
CA LEU A 132 -7.54 1.44 -35.23
C LEU A 132 -6.27 2.23 -35.60
N GLU A 133 -5.31 1.62 -36.28
CA GLU A 133 -4.08 2.28 -36.74
C GLU A 133 -4.39 3.43 -37.71
N GLY A 134 -5.35 3.24 -38.62
CA GLY A 134 -5.83 4.32 -39.48
C GLY A 134 -6.39 5.52 -38.70
N ALA A 135 -7.12 5.26 -37.61
CA ALA A 135 -7.66 6.30 -36.74
C ALA A 135 -6.56 7.01 -35.91
N VAL A 136 -5.57 6.27 -35.42
CA VAL A 136 -4.42 6.83 -34.68
C VAL A 136 -3.58 7.73 -35.59
N LEU A 137 -3.29 7.29 -36.82
CA LEU A 137 -2.60 8.10 -37.82
C LEU A 137 -3.38 9.37 -38.18
N ALA A 138 -4.71 9.27 -38.31
CA ALA A 138 -5.57 10.42 -38.57
C ALA A 138 -5.56 11.44 -37.41
N ALA A 139 -5.33 10.99 -36.17
CA ALA A 139 -5.16 11.87 -35.01
C ALA A 139 -3.80 12.61 -34.98
N GLY A 140 -2.85 12.25 -35.86
CA GLY A 140 -1.60 12.98 -36.06
C GLY A 140 -0.57 12.84 -34.92
N SER A 141 -0.74 11.86 -34.02
CA SER A 141 0.19 11.62 -32.92
C SER A 141 1.22 10.57 -33.30
N GLN A 142 2.50 10.93 -33.30
CA GLN A 142 3.61 9.98 -33.50
C GLN A 142 3.93 9.16 -32.25
N ALA A 143 3.31 9.48 -31.10
CA ALA A 143 3.54 8.80 -29.83
C ALA A 143 2.54 7.66 -29.56
N LEU A 144 1.47 7.55 -30.35
CA LEU A 144 0.42 6.54 -30.17
C LEU A 144 0.59 5.43 -31.23
N THR A 145 0.31 4.19 -30.82
CA THR A 145 0.17 3.04 -31.72
C THR A 145 -1.19 2.39 -31.48
N ALA A 146 -1.76 1.71 -32.48
CA ALA A 146 -3.01 0.98 -32.29
C ALA A 146 -2.89 -0.09 -31.19
N GLU A 147 -1.76 -0.80 -31.11
CA GLU A 147 -1.49 -1.78 -30.06
C GLU A 147 -1.48 -1.13 -28.68
N GLY A 148 -0.82 0.02 -28.53
CA GLY A 148 -0.74 0.73 -27.25
C GLY A 148 -2.11 1.24 -26.79
N VAL A 149 -2.88 1.84 -27.71
CA VAL A 149 -4.24 2.30 -27.42
C VAL A 149 -5.15 1.13 -27.04
N TYR A 150 -5.04 0.00 -27.74
CA TYR A 150 -5.78 -1.22 -27.41
C TYR A 150 -5.43 -1.75 -26.02
N GLU A 151 -4.13 -1.88 -25.71
CA GLU A 151 -3.68 -2.31 -24.39
C GLU A 151 -4.14 -1.37 -23.27
N ASP A 152 -4.12 -0.06 -23.49
CA ASP A 152 -4.57 0.94 -22.52
C ASP A 152 -6.08 0.84 -22.24
N VAL A 153 -6.89 0.62 -23.27
CA VAL A 153 -8.34 0.37 -23.11
C VAL A 153 -8.56 -0.89 -22.28
N VAL A 154 -7.89 -2.00 -22.60
CA VAL A 154 -8.00 -3.26 -21.85
C VAL A 154 -7.54 -3.07 -20.39
N ARG A 155 -6.43 -2.36 -20.17
CA ARG A 155 -5.89 -2.03 -18.85
C ARG A 155 -6.91 -1.24 -18.03
N GLU A 156 -7.51 -0.20 -18.61
CA GLU A 156 -8.45 0.67 -17.91
C GLU A 156 -9.73 -0.09 -17.53
N LEU A 157 -10.30 -0.88 -18.44
CA LEU A 157 -11.47 -1.73 -18.12
C LEU A 157 -11.15 -2.76 -17.03
N LEU A 158 -9.95 -3.35 -17.09
CA LEU A 158 -9.51 -4.32 -16.09
C LEU A 158 -9.29 -3.65 -14.72
N LEU A 159 -8.68 -2.46 -14.68
CA LEU A 159 -8.51 -1.65 -13.47
C LEU A 159 -9.86 -1.36 -12.81
N GLN A 160 -10.83 -0.87 -13.56
CA GLN A 160 -12.17 -0.60 -13.05
C GLN A 160 -12.82 -1.85 -12.47
N ARG A 161 -12.59 -3.02 -13.11
CA ARG A 161 -13.12 -4.28 -12.59
C ARG A 161 -12.42 -4.71 -11.30
N ILE A 162 -11.09 -4.61 -11.24
CA ILE A 162 -10.30 -4.92 -10.06
C ILE A 162 -10.71 -4.02 -8.90
N ASP A 163 -10.77 -2.71 -9.10
CA ASP A 163 -11.13 -1.74 -8.07
C ASP A 163 -12.53 -2.05 -7.50
N ARG A 164 -13.49 -2.37 -8.38
CA ARG A 164 -14.83 -2.79 -7.96
C ARG A 164 -14.84 -4.08 -7.14
N GLU A 165 -14.07 -5.10 -7.52
CA GLU A 165 -14.03 -6.35 -6.76
C GLU A 165 -13.26 -6.19 -5.45
N LEU A 166 -12.22 -5.36 -5.42
CA LEU A 166 -11.50 -5.00 -4.20
C LEU A 166 -12.41 -4.24 -3.23
N GLU A 167 -13.22 -3.28 -3.70
CA GLU A 167 -14.20 -2.61 -2.83
C GLU A 167 -15.21 -3.58 -2.23
N LYS A 168 -15.60 -4.65 -2.93
CA LYS A 168 -16.51 -5.65 -2.35
C LYS A 168 -15.79 -6.56 -1.34
N ALA A 169 -14.56 -6.96 -1.65
CA ALA A 169 -13.79 -7.88 -0.83
C ALA A 169 -13.27 -7.21 0.45
N LEU A 170 -12.94 -5.91 0.37
CA LEU A 170 -12.35 -5.12 1.46
C LEU A 170 -13.36 -4.11 2.07
N GLY A 171 -14.63 -4.13 1.66
CA GLY A 171 -15.55 -3.01 1.77
C GLY A 171 -16.10 -2.62 3.14
N ALA A 172 -16.24 -1.29 3.29
CA ALA A 172 -17.10 -0.50 4.18
C ALA A 172 -16.65 -0.18 5.63
N SER A 173 -15.41 0.25 5.87
CA SER A 173 -15.01 0.83 7.17
C SER A 173 -14.23 2.14 7.06
N ASP A 174 -14.73 3.13 6.32
CA ASP A 174 -14.23 4.51 6.41
C ASP A 174 -15.25 5.37 7.16
N THR A 175 -15.22 5.29 8.49
CA THR A 175 -15.72 6.40 9.33
C THR A 175 -14.51 7.24 9.69
N SER A 176 -14.51 8.47 9.18
CA SER A 176 -13.44 9.45 9.22
C SER A 176 -12.80 9.58 10.60
N CYS A 177 -11.47 9.46 10.66
CA CYS A 177 -10.73 9.96 11.80
C CYS A 177 -10.46 11.45 11.62
N GLY A 178 -11.34 12.30 12.14
CA GLY A 178 -11.02 13.71 12.37
C GLY A 178 -9.79 13.80 13.28
N LEU A 179 -8.76 14.51 12.81
CA LEU A 179 -7.63 14.93 13.62
C LEU A 179 -8.19 15.84 14.72
N ALA A 180 -8.21 15.35 15.96
CA ALA A 180 -8.37 16.21 17.12
C ALA A 180 -6.98 16.77 17.46
N ASP A 181 -6.83 18.08 17.24
CA ASP A 181 -5.66 18.85 17.64
C ASP A 181 -5.33 18.61 19.12
N CYS A 182 -4.03 18.49 19.42
CA CYS A 182 -3.57 18.53 20.80
C CYS A 182 -3.93 19.90 21.40
N PRO A 183 -4.55 19.97 22.60
CA PRO A 183 -4.62 21.23 23.32
C PRO A 183 -3.19 21.65 23.68
N GLU A 184 -2.79 22.84 23.21
CA GLU A 184 -1.63 23.53 23.75
C GLU A 184 -1.82 23.72 25.25
N ALA A 185 -0.76 23.44 26.02
CA ALA A 185 -0.77 23.65 27.46
C ALA A 185 -0.98 25.15 27.77
N PRO A 186 -1.70 25.49 28.86
CA PRO A 186 -1.84 26.88 29.25
C PRO A 186 -0.46 27.41 29.66
N GLY A 187 0.00 28.46 28.99
CA GLY A 187 1.16 29.22 29.43
C GLY A 187 0.86 29.86 30.77
N ASP A 188 1.65 29.51 31.77
CA ASP A 188 1.61 30.13 33.09
C ASP A 188 1.93 31.63 32.95
N GLN A 189 0.92 32.48 33.17
CA GLN A 189 1.10 33.86 33.55
C GLN A 189 1.21 33.93 35.08
N GLU A 190 2.42 34.15 35.58
CA GLU A 190 2.70 34.75 36.88
C GLU A 190 4.10 35.38 36.74
N GLY A 191 4.31 36.69 36.79
CA GLY A 191 3.77 37.67 37.72
C GLY A 191 4.96 38.26 38.49
N ALA A 192 5.55 39.33 37.96
CA ALA A 192 6.38 40.31 38.68
C ALA A 192 6.46 41.61 37.85
#